data_AF-A0A963ADS7-F1
#
_entry.id   AF-A0A963ADS7-F1
#
_cell.length_a   1.000
_cell.length_b   1.000
_cell.length_c   1.000
_cell.angle_alpha   90.00
_cell.angle_beta   90.00
_cell.angle_gamma   90.00
#
_symmetry.space_group_name_H-M   'P 1'
#
loop_
_entity.id
_entity.type
_entity.pdbx_description
1 polymer ?
#
loop_
_entity_poly.entity_id
_entity_poly.type
_entity_poly.pdbx_seq_one_letter_code
_entity_poly.pdbx_strand_id
1 'polypeptide(L)'
;MHPERDELGIEREIRRYSAYYRGWCLAFGEHDPAFSDDESINWVFGADQMGFIASHDLKKMLHKVLLGRQEKHPSVTLTETHVDLGEINYPFSPMQLEGARRFREFIRQHDSLNLYLTSHFWYPPGSRIITFSPRRPAVILYKEIAPLRLKLI
;
A
#
# COMPACT_ATOMS: atom_id res chain seq x y z
N MET A 1 -12.18 -38.14 4.40
CA MET A 1 -12.40 -37.80 5.82
C MET A 1 -11.74 -36.43 6.02
N HIS A 2 -12.54 -35.36 6.02
CA HIS A 2 -12.14 -33.99 6.38
C HIS A 2 -11.98 -33.88 7.92
N PRO A 3 -11.25 -32.87 8.43
CA PRO A 3 -11.79 -31.48 8.55
C PRO A 3 -10.97 -30.47 7.72
N GLU A 4 -11.56 -29.49 7.04
CA GLU A 4 -11.90 -28.13 7.56
C GLU A 4 -10.67 -27.43 8.16
N ARG A 5 -10.16 -26.31 7.62
CA ARG A 5 -10.83 -25.03 7.36
C ARG A 5 -10.24 -24.42 6.07
N ASP A 6 -11.02 -23.94 5.12
CA ASP A 6 -11.38 -22.52 5.04
C ASP A 6 -10.68 -21.65 6.11
N GLU A 7 -9.35 -21.49 6.00
CA GLU A 7 -8.78 -20.19 6.31
C GLU A 7 -9.41 -19.24 5.29
N LEU A 8 -10.59 -18.71 5.61
CA LEU A 8 -11.27 -17.69 4.83
C LEU A 8 -10.39 -16.44 4.89
N GLY A 9 -9.36 -16.45 4.06
CA GLY A 9 -8.52 -15.31 3.80
C GLY A 9 -9.43 -14.17 3.38
N ILE A 10 -9.21 -13.01 3.95
CA ILE A 10 -10.07 -11.87 3.69
C ILE A 10 -9.67 -11.30 2.34
N GLU A 11 -10.60 -11.27 1.39
CA GLU A 11 -10.43 -10.55 0.14
C GLU A 11 -11.01 -9.13 0.26
N ARG A 12 -10.24 -8.15 -0.24
CA ARG A 12 -10.61 -6.74 -0.31
C ARG A 12 -10.38 -6.21 -1.71
N GLU A 13 -11.37 -5.51 -2.23
CA GLU A 13 -11.17 -4.69 -3.42
C GLU A 13 -10.69 -3.30 -3.01
N ILE A 14 -9.49 -2.95 -3.46
CA ILE A 14 -8.85 -1.67 -3.19
C ILE A 14 -9.00 -0.79 -4.44
N ARG A 15 -9.67 0.35 -4.27
CA ARG A 15 -9.86 1.31 -5.36
C ARG A 15 -8.57 2.06 -5.59
N ARG A 16 -8.13 2.14 -6.85
CA ARG A 16 -6.82 2.71 -7.17
C ARG A 16 -6.93 4.03 -7.90
N TYR A 17 -6.00 4.92 -7.63
CA TYR A 17 -6.00 6.25 -8.19
C TYR A 17 -4.62 6.65 -8.69
N SER A 18 -4.60 7.26 -9.88
CA SER A 18 -3.40 7.83 -10.50
C SER A 18 -3.55 9.33 -10.60
N ALA A 19 -2.49 10.09 -10.35
CA ALA A 19 -2.54 11.54 -10.52
C ALA A 19 -2.75 11.93 -12.00
N TYR A 20 -3.55 12.96 -12.25
CA TYR A 20 -3.67 13.55 -13.60
C TYR A 20 -2.35 14.18 -14.05
N TYR A 21 -1.68 14.87 -13.13
CA TYR A 21 -0.47 15.63 -13.39
C TYR A 21 0.76 14.87 -12.89
N ARG A 22 1.76 14.73 -13.76
CA ARG A 22 3.00 14.01 -13.43
C ARG A 22 3.69 14.68 -12.24
N GLY A 23 4.02 13.88 -11.23
CA GLY A 23 4.75 14.33 -10.05
C GLY A 23 3.86 14.98 -8.97
N TRP A 24 2.57 15.22 -9.25
CA TRP A 24 1.63 15.76 -8.27
C TRP A 24 1.12 14.66 -7.34
N CYS A 25 0.93 15.03 -6.08
CA CYS A 25 0.29 14.21 -5.07
C CYS A 25 -0.18 15.09 -3.90
N LEU A 26 -1.19 14.62 -3.16
CA LEU A 26 -1.64 15.23 -1.93
C LEU A 26 -0.58 15.09 -0.82
N ALA A 27 -0.67 15.98 0.17
CA ALA A 27 0.07 15.79 1.40
C ALA A 27 -0.49 14.60 2.19
N PHE A 28 0.38 13.80 2.81
CA PHE A 28 -0.03 12.73 3.73
C PHE A 28 -0.58 13.30 5.05
N GLY A 29 -0.13 14.47 5.47
CA GLY A 29 -0.49 15.07 6.75
C GLY A 29 0.33 14.50 7.91
N GLU A 30 -0.18 14.72 9.13
CA GLU A 30 0.48 14.31 10.38
C GLU A 30 0.61 12.79 10.48
N HIS A 31 1.78 12.34 10.95
CA HIS A 31 2.12 10.94 11.07
C HIS A 31 3.25 10.73 12.07
N ASP A 32 3.37 9.52 12.59
CA ASP A 32 4.50 9.12 13.41
C ASP A 32 5.71 8.77 12.53
N PRO A 33 6.89 9.35 12.78
CA PRO A 33 8.07 9.04 11.99
C PRO A 33 8.60 7.64 12.35
N ALA A 34 8.51 6.70 11.40
CA ALA A 34 9.15 5.39 11.47
C ALA A 34 10.07 5.18 10.25
N PHE A 35 10.94 6.17 10.00
CA PHE A 35 11.83 6.19 8.86
C PHE A 35 13.24 5.71 9.24
N SER A 36 13.71 4.67 8.55
CA SER A 36 15.06 4.12 8.59
C SER A 36 15.62 4.07 7.17
N ASP A 37 16.80 4.62 6.95
CA ASP A 37 17.47 4.59 5.64
C ASP A 37 17.90 3.16 5.24
N ASP A 38 18.03 2.26 6.19
CA ASP A 38 18.49 0.88 5.98
C ASP A 38 17.38 -0.07 5.50
N GLU A 39 16.12 0.37 5.55
CA GLU A 39 14.97 -0.48 5.23
C GLU A 39 14.42 -0.21 3.81
N SER A 40 14.16 -1.29 3.07
CA SER A 40 13.57 -1.19 1.73
C SER A 40 12.09 -0.74 1.74
N ILE A 41 11.40 -0.92 2.86
CA ILE A 41 10.06 -0.41 3.11
C ILE A 41 10.05 0.30 4.47
N ASN A 42 9.68 1.58 4.45
CA ASN A 42 9.47 2.39 5.63
C ASN A 42 7.99 2.66 5.81
N TRP A 43 7.40 2.13 6.88
CA TRP A 43 5.98 2.31 7.17
C TRP A 43 5.68 3.73 7.65
N VAL A 44 4.51 4.25 7.27
CA VAL A 44 4.03 5.57 7.65
C VAL A 44 2.61 5.43 8.17
N PHE A 45 2.39 5.82 9.43
CA PHE A 45 1.11 5.69 10.11
C PHE A 45 0.54 7.07 10.43
N GLY A 46 -0.64 7.38 9.88
CA GLY A 46 -1.42 8.55 10.22
C GLY A 46 -2.64 8.18 11.06
N ALA A 47 -3.46 9.16 11.43
CA ALA A 47 -4.65 8.96 12.27
C ALA A 47 -5.70 8.04 11.63
N ASP A 48 -5.96 8.20 10.33
CA ASP A 48 -6.87 7.37 9.51
C ASP A 48 -6.20 6.84 8.23
N GLN A 49 -4.92 7.17 8.13
CA GLN A 49 -3.90 6.89 7.14
C GLN A 49 -3.03 5.66 7.36
N MET A 50 -2.80 4.79 6.39
CA MET A 50 -1.55 4.02 6.40
C MET A 50 -0.85 4.12 5.06
N GLY A 51 0.46 4.02 5.07
CA GLY A 51 1.24 3.95 3.85
C GLY A 51 2.64 3.47 4.09
N PHE A 52 3.43 3.50 3.02
CA PHE A 52 4.84 3.22 3.12
C PHE A 52 5.63 3.93 2.04
N ILE A 53 6.90 4.18 2.34
CA ILE A 53 7.91 4.68 1.41
C ILE A 53 8.80 3.51 1.05
N ALA A 54 8.91 3.25 -0.24
CA ALA A 54 9.80 2.24 -0.77
C ALA A 54 11.18 2.84 -1.09
N SER A 55 12.24 2.07 -0.89
CA SER A 55 13.59 2.42 -1.36
C SER A 55 13.61 2.61 -2.87
N HIS A 56 14.66 3.26 -3.38
CA HIS A 56 14.77 3.59 -4.80
C HIS A 56 14.58 2.37 -5.72
N ASP A 57 15.17 1.23 -5.35
CA ASP A 57 15.14 0.00 -6.16
C ASP A 57 13.76 -0.64 -6.18
N LEU A 58 13.10 -0.66 -5.02
CA LEU A 58 11.77 -1.24 -4.87
C LEU A 58 10.66 -0.32 -5.43
N LYS A 59 10.89 1.00 -5.40
CA LYS A 59 9.91 2.03 -5.78
C LYS A 59 9.41 1.87 -7.21
N LYS A 60 10.31 1.74 -8.20
CA LYS A 60 9.89 1.63 -9.62
C LYS A 60 8.99 0.42 -9.84
N MET A 61 9.35 -0.69 -9.20
CA MET A 61 8.62 -1.94 -9.28
C MET A 61 7.25 -1.83 -8.61
N LEU A 62 7.18 -1.39 -7.34
CA LEU A 62 5.92 -1.26 -6.62
C LEU A 62 5.00 -0.26 -7.29
N HIS A 63 5.54 0.82 -7.84
CA HIS A 63 4.75 1.78 -8.59
C HIS A 63 4.14 1.16 -9.85
N LYS A 64 4.84 0.25 -10.55
CA LYS A 64 4.31 -0.46 -11.72
C LYS A 64 3.18 -1.43 -11.33
N VAL A 65 3.36 -2.20 -10.25
CA VAL A 65 2.37 -3.19 -9.79
C VAL A 65 1.15 -2.50 -9.18
N LEU A 66 1.38 -1.61 -8.22
CA LEU A 66 0.33 -1.03 -7.39
C LEU A 66 -0.35 0.15 -8.07
N LEU A 67 0.36 0.97 -8.84
CA LEU A 67 -0.16 2.25 -9.36
C LEU A 67 -0.06 2.39 -10.88
N GLY A 68 0.52 1.39 -11.54
CA GLY A 68 0.57 1.32 -13.00
C GLY A 68 -0.82 1.09 -13.59
N ARG A 69 -1.03 1.62 -14.80
CA ARG A 69 -2.16 1.21 -15.63
C ARG A 69 -1.97 -0.27 -15.98
N GLN A 70 -2.93 -1.07 -15.58
CA GLN A 70 -2.97 -2.52 -15.78
C GLN A 70 -4.30 -2.82 -16.46
N GLU A 71 -4.29 -3.63 -17.51
CA GLU A 71 -5.53 -4.06 -18.19
C GLU A 71 -6.30 -5.09 -17.36
N LYS A 72 -5.59 -5.89 -16.55
CA LYS A 72 -6.16 -6.84 -15.59
C LYS A 72 -6.14 -6.24 -14.18
N HIS A 73 -7.09 -6.65 -13.34
CA HIS A 73 -7.06 -6.29 -11.92
C HIS A 73 -5.85 -6.96 -11.27
N PRO A 74 -4.82 -6.22 -10.82
CA PRO A 74 -3.70 -6.83 -10.10
C PRO A 74 -4.22 -7.56 -8.86
N SER A 75 -3.50 -8.60 -8.45
CA SER A 75 -3.77 -9.33 -7.21
C SER A 75 -2.53 -9.24 -6.33
N VAL A 76 -2.73 -8.95 -5.05
CA VAL A 76 -1.70 -8.92 -4.03
C VAL A 76 -2.13 -9.82 -2.89
N THR A 77 -1.23 -10.65 -2.41
CA THR A 77 -1.45 -11.50 -1.24
C THR A 77 -0.54 -11.02 -0.14
N LEU A 78 -1.13 -10.57 0.97
CA LEU A 78 -0.40 -10.19 2.17
C LEU A 78 -0.50 -11.33 3.16
N THR A 79 0.64 -11.88 3.55
CA THR A 79 0.76 -12.85 4.65
C THR A 79 1.30 -12.16 5.90
N GLU A 80 1.54 -12.90 6.98
CA GLU A 80 2.17 -12.36 8.18
C GLU A 80 3.64 -11.97 7.98
N THR A 81 4.34 -12.62 7.05
CA THR A 81 5.81 -12.51 6.93
C THR A 81 6.28 -12.00 5.58
N HIS A 82 5.42 -11.93 4.58
CA HIS A 82 5.76 -11.46 3.24
C HIS A 82 4.55 -10.90 2.49
N VAL A 83 4.82 -10.16 1.42
CA VAL A 83 3.82 -9.76 0.42
C VAL A 83 4.16 -10.39 -0.93
N ASP A 84 3.17 -11.01 -1.54
CA ASP A 84 3.23 -11.53 -2.89
C ASP A 84 2.46 -10.58 -3.83
N LEU A 85 3.17 -10.13 -4.86
CA LEU A 85 2.74 -9.15 -5.85
C LEU A 85 2.67 -9.79 -7.26
N GLY A 86 2.50 -11.12 -7.33
CA GLY A 86 2.45 -11.91 -8.56
C GLY A 86 3.82 -12.47 -8.92
N GLU A 87 4.61 -11.72 -9.68
CA GLU A 87 5.98 -12.14 -10.07
C GLU A 87 7.01 -11.90 -8.96
N ILE A 88 6.58 -11.33 -7.84
CA ILE A 88 7.46 -10.79 -6.82
C ILE A 88 6.97 -11.22 -5.46
N ASN A 89 7.80 -12.00 -4.79
CA ASN A 89 7.64 -12.32 -3.39
C ASN A 89 8.62 -11.47 -2.60
N TYR A 90 8.10 -10.59 -1.73
CA TYR A 90 8.89 -9.70 -0.91
C TYR A 90 8.75 -10.10 0.57
N PRO A 91 9.79 -10.69 1.19
CA PRO A 91 9.79 -11.00 2.62
C PRO A 91 9.98 -9.72 3.45
N PHE A 92 9.25 -9.62 4.56
CA PHE A 92 9.44 -8.53 5.51
C PHE A 92 10.68 -8.80 6.38
N SER A 93 11.48 -7.76 6.60
CA SER A 93 12.53 -7.79 7.63
C SER A 93 11.89 -7.84 9.03
N PRO A 94 12.61 -8.28 10.08
CA PRO A 94 12.11 -8.23 11.45
C PRO A 94 11.59 -6.85 11.87
N MET A 95 12.20 -5.77 11.39
CA MET A 95 11.78 -4.39 11.65
C MET A 95 10.49 -4.02 10.91
N GLN A 96 10.19 -4.67 9.79
CA GLN A 96 8.99 -4.44 8.98
C GLN A 96 7.78 -5.26 9.45
N LEU A 97 7.98 -6.34 10.21
CA LEU A 97 6.90 -7.25 10.65
C LEU A 97 5.83 -6.55 11.49
N GLU A 98 6.24 -5.67 12.40
CA GLU A 98 5.27 -4.94 13.23
C GLU A 98 4.41 -3.99 12.38
N GLY A 99 5.01 -3.32 11.40
CA GLY A 99 4.25 -2.48 10.48
C GLY A 99 3.35 -3.29 9.55
N ALA A 100 3.80 -4.46 9.09
CA ALA A 100 2.98 -5.39 8.32
C ALA A 100 1.78 -5.91 9.13
N ARG A 101 1.98 -6.21 10.42
CA ARG A 101 0.89 -6.60 11.34
C ARG A 101 -0.16 -5.48 11.47
N ARG A 102 0.28 -4.24 11.74
CA ARG A 102 -0.61 -3.07 11.81
C ARG A 102 -1.35 -2.83 10.50
N PHE A 103 -0.67 -3.00 9.36
CA PHE A 103 -1.28 -2.85 8.04
C PHE A 103 -2.33 -3.93 7.76
N ARG A 104 -2.08 -5.19 8.14
CA ARG A 104 -3.08 -6.26 8.08
C ARG A 104 -4.32 -5.91 8.90
N GLU A 105 -4.14 -5.45 10.14
CA GLU A 105 -5.24 -5.03 11.01
C GLU A 105 -6.05 -3.88 10.40
N PHE A 106 -5.38 -2.87 9.86
CA PHE A 106 -6.01 -1.75 9.17
C PHE A 106 -6.87 -2.21 7.98
N ILE A 107 -6.37 -3.14 7.16
CA ILE A 107 -7.14 -3.71 6.05
C ILE A 107 -8.36 -4.50 6.55
N ARG A 108 -8.23 -5.22 7.68
CA ARG A 108 -9.36 -5.96 8.27
C ARG A 108 -10.46 -5.04 8.76
N GLN A 109 -10.11 -3.88 9.30
CA GLN A 109 -11.04 -2.89 9.86
C GLN A 109 -11.83 -2.09 8.82
N HIS A 110 -11.36 -2.06 7.57
CA HIS A 110 -11.97 -1.26 6.51
C HIS A 110 -12.47 -2.13 5.35
N ASP A 111 -13.78 -2.05 5.07
CA ASP A 111 -14.40 -2.77 3.95
C ASP A 111 -14.08 -2.10 2.59
N SER A 112 -13.79 -0.80 2.60
CA SER A 112 -13.40 -0.06 1.41
C SER A 112 -12.16 0.78 1.67
N LEU A 113 -11.17 0.62 0.79
CA LEU A 113 -9.91 1.35 0.84
C LEU A 113 -9.57 1.92 -0.53
N ASN A 114 -8.88 3.06 -0.49
CA ASN A 114 -8.39 3.79 -1.65
C ASN A 114 -6.86 3.79 -1.61
N LEU A 115 -6.24 3.56 -2.76
CA LEU A 115 -4.81 3.49 -2.96
C LEU A 115 -4.34 4.61 -3.90
N TYR A 116 -3.48 5.49 -3.39
CA TYR A 116 -2.93 6.61 -4.15
C TYR A 116 -1.55 7.03 -3.63
N LEU A 117 -0.86 7.87 -4.39
CA LEU A 117 0.37 8.50 -3.92
C LEU A 117 0.09 9.75 -3.10
N THR A 118 0.82 9.92 -2.01
CA THR A 118 0.96 11.18 -1.29
C THR A 118 2.45 11.54 -1.13
N SER A 119 2.71 12.72 -0.58
CA SER A 119 4.04 13.16 -0.16
C SER A 119 3.99 13.80 1.22
N HIS A 120 5.15 13.94 1.85
CA HIS A 120 5.30 14.74 3.06
C HIS A 120 6.60 15.54 2.99
N PHE A 121 6.61 16.74 3.55
CA PHE A 121 7.73 17.69 3.41
C PHE A 121 8.97 17.30 4.24
N TRP A 122 8.80 16.50 5.30
CA TRP A 122 9.92 15.96 6.10
C TRP A 122 10.75 14.91 5.35
N TYR A 123 10.20 14.27 4.30
CA TYR A 123 10.95 13.27 3.55
C TYR A 123 11.77 13.89 2.42
N PRO A 124 12.88 13.26 2.01
CA PRO A 124 13.69 13.76 0.91
C PRO A 124 12.86 14.08 -0.34
N PRO A 125 13.24 15.12 -1.11
CA PRO A 125 12.55 15.46 -2.34
C PRO A 125 12.38 14.26 -3.27
N GLY A 126 11.16 14.08 -3.78
CA GLY A 126 10.82 12.96 -4.67
C GLY A 126 10.43 11.67 -3.94
N SER A 127 10.54 11.59 -2.61
CA SER A 127 9.89 10.55 -1.83
C SER A 127 8.38 10.60 -2.03
N ARG A 128 7.78 9.42 -2.19
CA ARG A 128 6.35 9.24 -2.41
C ARG A 128 5.89 8.13 -1.51
N ILE A 129 4.78 8.37 -0.81
CA ILE A 129 4.17 7.43 0.11
C ILE A 129 3.06 6.73 -0.67
N ILE A 130 3.14 5.41 -0.78
CA ILE A 130 2.06 4.58 -1.30
C ILE A 130 1.04 4.48 -0.17
N THR A 131 -0.09 5.16 -0.35
CA THR A 131 -1.05 5.46 0.72
C THR A 131 -2.33 4.67 0.55
N PHE A 132 -2.80 4.07 1.63
CA PHE A 132 -4.08 3.42 1.81
C PHE A 132 -4.93 4.27 2.75
N SER A 133 -6.13 4.64 2.32
CA SER A 133 -7.07 5.43 3.13
C SER A 133 -8.51 5.01 2.88
N PRO A 134 -9.39 4.99 3.91
CA PRO A 134 -10.82 4.86 3.71
C PRO A 134 -11.42 6.09 2.99
N ARG A 135 -10.72 7.24 3.01
CA ARG A 135 -11.14 8.45 2.30
C ARG A 135 -10.67 8.41 0.84
N ARG A 136 -11.51 8.90 -0.07
CA ARG A 136 -11.12 9.08 -1.48
C ARG A 136 -10.15 10.25 -1.62
N PRO A 137 -9.18 10.18 -2.54
CA PRO A 137 -8.33 11.32 -2.84
C PRO A 137 -9.12 12.43 -3.56
N ALA A 138 -8.58 13.64 -3.58
CA ALA A 138 -9.17 14.78 -4.26
C ALA A 138 -9.35 14.52 -5.77
N VAL A 139 -10.61 14.48 -6.24
CA VAL A 139 -10.96 14.11 -7.62
C VAL A 139 -10.38 15.06 -8.68
N ILE A 140 -10.04 16.29 -8.32
CA ILE A 140 -9.36 17.26 -9.20
C ILE A 140 -7.90 16.87 -9.49
N LEU A 141 -7.28 16.07 -8.61
CA LEU A 141 -5.88 15.67 -8.73
C LEU A 141 -5.72 14.24 -9.22
N TYR A 142 -6.73 13.38 -9.01
CA TYR A 142 -6.63 11.95 -9.30
C TYR A 142 -7.78 11.44 -10.16
N LYS A 143 -7.44 10.51 -11.05
CA LYS A 143 -8.37 9.65 -11.76
C LYS A 143 -8.36 8.25 -11.15
N GLU A 144 -9.54 7.64 -11.06
CA GLU A 144 -9.65 6.23 -10.73
C GLU A 144 -9.08 5.38 -11.89
N ILE A 145 -8.38 4.31 -11.53
CA ILE A 145 -7.88 3.29 -12.45
C ILE A 145 -8.40 1.92 -11.99
N ALA A 146 -8.20 0.87 -12.80
CA ALA A 146 -8.66 -0.49 -12.49
C ALA A 146 -8.34 -0.88 -11.03
N PRO A 147 -9.26 -1.44 -10.25
CA PRO A 147 -9.02 -1.75 -8.84
C PRO A 147 -7.98 -2.86 -8.65
N LEU A 148 -7.49 -2.98 -7.42
CA LEU A 148 -6.56 -4.01 -6.97
C LEU A 148 -7.33 -5.01 -6.08
N ARG A 149 -7.12 -6.30 -6.29
CA ARG A 149 -7.57 -7.34 -5.35
C ARG A 149 -6.47 -7.61 -4.32
N LEU A 150 -6.82 -7.49 -3.04
CA LEU A 150 -5.92 -7.72 -1.93
C LEU A 150 -6.44 -8.89 -1.10
N LYS A 151 -5.64 -9.93 -0.94
CA LYS A 151 -5.95 -11.10 -0.14
C LYS A 151 -5.11 -11.09 1.12
N LEU A 152 -5.77 -11.19 2.27
CA LEU A 152 -5.13 -11.44 3.56
C LEU A 152 -5.19 -12.93 3.84
N ILE A 153 -4.04 -13.59 3.81
CA ILE A 153 -3.89 -14.97 4.29
C ILE A 153 -3.25 -14.87 5.67
#